data_AF-A6PWA3-F1
#
_entry.id   AF-A6PWA3-F1
#
_cell.length_a   1.000
_cell.length_b   1.000
_cell.length_c   1.000
_cell.angle_alpha   90.00
_cell.angle_beta   90.00
_cell.angle_gamma   90.00
#
_symmetry.space_group_name_H-M   'P 1'
#
loop_
_entity.id
_entity.type
_entity.pdbx_description
1 polymer ?
#
loop_
_entity_poly.entity_id
_entity_poly.type
_entity_poly.pdbx_seq_one_letter_code
_entity_poly.pdbx_strand_id
1 'polypeptide(L)'
;MNFYSPPTLMELAIQRLLRDEYLAISALKDLPNMMFPVMFKEAFIDGRTKILTAMIPVWPFPYLSVGTMLKNLNLDTLKAVLEGIDILISKPVLSSRCKLREITLSHDLVVVWAGSHEVEGLPEFMEQEKPVENSPGYGTKNKLKVTTELQFMEGHLDECSTYLLQWAYQREDSIHLHCRKLKIYGLTKATVIEMFKIVHAEYIEDLELSCLCLEDLDFLNPYLKQMSNLLSLTLDEIIYTLNIDDYRNINEEKVITVISHLPTFHHLQELYVHGVIFIECLRCLRKPLEVLSFTDCDLSQSDLDYLPYCLNIFELRSLHLTDAGHWTCT
;
A
#
# COMPACT_ATOMS: atom_id res chain seq x y z
N MET A 1 -30.99 3.40 -3.62
CA MET A 1 -31.43 2.00 -3.86
C MET A 1 -30.19 1.20 -4.19
N ASN A 2 -29.76 0.28 -3.32
CA ASN A 2 -28.68 -0.66 -3.64
C ASN A 2 -29.24 -1.71 -4.58
N PHE A 3 -28.88 -1.65 -5.86
CA PHE A 3 -29.23 -2.69 -6.82
C PHE A 3 -28.34 -3.91 -6.57
N TYR A 4 -28.80 -4.82 -5.71
CA TYR A 4 -28.20 -6.15 -5.62
C TYR A 4 -28.48 -6.88 -6.93
N SER A 5 -27.45 -7.04 -7.76
CA SER A 5 -27.52 -7.92 -8.91
C SER A 5 -27.57 -9.38 -8.43
N PRO A 6 -28.43 -10.22 -9.02
CA PRO A 6 -28.51 -11.63 -8.64
C PRO A 6 -27.19 -12.35 -8.96
N PRO A 7 -26.80 -13.38 -8.18
CA PRO A 7 -25.60 -14.15 -8.44
C PRO A 7 -25.65 -14.82 -9.83
N THR A 8 -24.51 -14.87 -10.50
CA THR A 8 -24.34 -15.61 -11.75
C THR A 8 -24.44 -17.12 -11.52
N LEU A 9 -24.75 -17.89 -12.58
CA LEU A 9 -24.75 -19.36 -12.50
C LEU A 9 -23.40 -19.92 -12.03
N MET A 10 -22.32 -19.26 -12.42
CA MET A 10 -20.95 -19.61 -12.03
C MET A 10 -20.73 -19.43 -10.52
N GLU A 11 -21.15 -18.30 -9.96
CA GLU A 11 -21.09 -18.05 -8.52
C GLU A 11 -21.93 -19.08 -7.74
N LEU A 12 -23.15 -19.39 -8.20
CA LEU A 12 -24.00 -20.40 -7.56
C LEU A 12 -23.39 -21.80 -7.59
N ALA A 13 -22.77 -22.19 -8.71
CA ALA A 13 -22.10 -23.48 -8.84
C ALA A 13 -20.89 -23.58 -7.90
N ILE A 14 -20.10 -22.51 -7.80
CA ILE A 14 -18.95 -22.41 -6.89
C ILE A 14 -19.41 -22.44 -5.44
N GLN A 15 -20.41 -21.64 -5.05
CA GLN A 15 -20.97 -21.65 -3.71
C GLN A 15 -21.49 -23.05 -3.32
N ARG A 16 -22.06 -23.79 -4.27
CA ARG A 16 -22.48 -25.17 -4.03
C ARG A 16 -21.30 -26.10 -3.83
N LEU A 17 -20.24 -25.95 -4.64
CA LEU A 17 -19.00 -26.73 -4.53
C LEU A 17 -18.30 -26.49 -3.18
N LEU A 18 -18.19 -25.23 -2.75
CA LEU A 18 -17.53 -24.82 -1.51
C LEU A 18 -18.21 -25.34 -0.22
N ARG A 19 -19.44 -25.90 -0.31
CA ARG A 19 -20.10 -26.56 0.83
C ARG A 19 -19.42 -27.85 1.25
N ASP A 20 -18.75 -28.52 0.31
CA ASP A 20 -18.00 -29.75 0.59
C ASP A 20 -16.52 -29.48 0.34
N GLU A 21 -15.80 -29.31 1.45
CA GLU A 21 -14.37 -28.99 1.45
C GLU A 21 -13.53 -30.03 0.70
N TYR A 22 -13.83 -31.32 0.86
CA TYR A 22 -13.07 -32.39 0.22
C TYR A 22 -13.32 -32.42 -1.29
N LEU A 23 -14.58 -32.27 -1.70
CA LEU A 23 -14.94 -32.15 -3.12
C LEU A 23 -14.34 -30.89 -3.75
N ALA A 24 -14.38 -29.75 -3.05
CA ALA A 24 -13.80 -28.50 -3.53
C ALA A 24 -12.29 -28.63 -3.76
N ILE A 25 -11.55 -29.21 -2.80
CA ILE A 25 -10.09 -29.39 -2.90
C ILE A 25 -9.74 -30.40 -4.00
N SER A 26 -10.45 -31.52 -4.08
CA SER A 26 -10.19 -32.54 -5.12
C SER A 26 -10.47 -32.01 -6.53
N ALA A 27 -11.49 -31.15 -6.69
CA ALA A 27 -11.84 -30.52 -7.96
C ALA A 27 -10.77 -29.56 -8.51
N LEU A 28 -9.89 -29.00 -7.66
CA LEU A 28 -8.89 -28.00 -8.07
C LEU A 28 -7.96 -28.49 -9.19
N LYS A 29 -7.74 -29.82 -9.30
CA LYS A 29 -6.90 -30.42 -10.34
C LYS A 29 -7.52 -30.29 -11.73
N ASP A 30 -8.83 -30.41 -11.83
CA ASP A 30 -9.58 -30.47 -13.09
C ASP A 30 -10.40 -29.19 -13.33
N LEU A 31 -10.43 -28.30 -12.33
CA LEU A 31 -11.12 -27.02 -12.40
C LEU A 31 -10.54 -26.16 -13.54
N PRO A 32 -11.38 -25.57 -14.41
CA PRO A 32 -10.94 -24.61 -15.43
C PRO A 32 -10.31 -23.37 -14.81
N ASN A 33 -9.26 -22.83 -15.44
CA ASN A 33 -8.53 -21.66 -14.93
C ASN A 33 -9.43 -20.44 -14.67
N MET A 34 -10.44 -20.22 -15.52
CA MET A 34 -11.39 -19.10 -15.37
C MET A 34 -12.22 -19.16 -14.08
N MET A 35 -12.34 -20.34 -13.45
CA MET A 35 -13.10 -20.54 -12.21
C MET A 35 -12.31 -20.22 -10.95
N PHE A 36 -10.97 -20.23 -11.02
CA PHE A 36 -10.10 -19.97 -9.86
C PHE A 36 -10.33 -18.60 -9.20
N PRO A 37 -10.46 -17.49 -9.95
CA PRO A 37 -10.69 -16.16 -9.37
C PRO A 37 -11.98 -16.10 -8.57
N VAL A 38 -13.07 -16.62 -9.14
CA VAL A 38 -14.39 -16.60 -8.52
C VAL A 38 -14.41 -17.56 -7.32
N MET A 39 -13.81 -18.74 -7.45
CA MET A 39 -13.73 -19.69 -6.34
C MET A 39 -12.89 -19.18 -5.18
N PHE A 40 -11.78 -18.51 -5.46
CA PHE A 40 -10.94 -17.90 -4.42
C PHE A 40 -11.69 -16.79 -3.71
N LYS A 41 -12.38 -15.92 -4.47
CA LYS A 41 -13.19 -14.84 -3.90
C LYS A 41 -14.27 -15.37 -2.97
N GLU A 42 -15.07 -16.32 -3.43
CA GLU A 42 -16.15 -16.90 -2.60
C GLU A 42 -15.57 -17.65 -1.39
N ALA A 43 -14.49 -18.43 -1.56
CA ALA A 43 -13.81 -19.11 -0.46
C ALA A 43 -13.24 -18.12 0.57
N PHE A 44 -12.76 -16.97 0.12
CA PHE A 44 -12.22 -15.92 0.96
C PHE A 44 -13.31 -15.23 1.77
N ILE A 45 -14.40 -14.82 1.11
CA ILE A 45 -15.56 -14.19 1.77
C ILE A 45 -16.19 -15.15 2.79
N ASP A 46 -16.29 -16.43 2.48
CA ASP A 46 -16.86 -17.45 3.36
C ASP A 46 -15.87 -17.97 4.44
N GLY A 47 -14.63 -17.48 4.48
CA GLY A 47 -13.61 -17.93 5.44
C GLY A 47 -13.22 -19.41 5.30
N ARG A 48 -13.23 -19.96 4.09
CA ARG A 48 -12.89 -21.36 3.78
C ARG A 48 -11.37 -21.58 3.74
N THR A 49 -10.72 -21.41 4.88
CA THR A 49 -9.25 -21.42 5.03
C THR A 49 -8.55 -22.58 4.34
N LYS A 50 -8.96 -23.83 4.59
CA LYS A 50 -8.31 -25.00 3.97
C LYS A 50 -8.42 -25.02 2.43
N ILE A 51 -9.51 -24.50 1.88
CA ILE A 51 -9.67 -24.37 0.43
C ILE A 51 -8.70 -23.30 -0.09
N LEU A 52 -8.63 -22.14 0.57
CA LEU A 52 -7.68 -21.08 0.22
C LEU A 52 -6.22 -21.58 0.23
N THR A 53 -5.82 -22.26 1.31
CA THR A 53 -4.49 -22.87 1.46
C THR A 53 -4.20 -23.83 0.30
N ALA A 54 -5.18 -24.64 -0.12
CA ALA A 54 -5.02 -25.58 -1.22
C ALA A 54 -4.99 -24.92 -2.61
N MET A 55 -5.60 -23.74 -2.77
CA MET A 55 -5.66 -23.03 -4.05
C MET A 55 -4.34 -22.35 -4.43
N ILE A 56 -3.59 -21.81 -3.47
CA ILE A 56 -2.34 -21.06 -3.74
C ILE A 56 -1.33 -21.91 -4.55
N PRO A 57 -1.01 -23.17 -4.18
CA PRO A 57 -0.01 -23.98 -4.90
C PRO A 57 -0.43 -24.45 -6.29
N VAL A 58 -1.68 -24.22 -6.70
CA VAL A 58 -2.21 -24.58 -8.02
C VAL A 58 -2.74 -23.37 -8.78
N TRP A 59 -2.47 -22.16 -8.26
CA TRP A 59 -2.97 -20.92 -8.81
C TRP A 59 -2.48 -20.69 -10.25
N PRO A 60 -3.39 -20.62 -11.25
CA PRO A 60 -3.00 -20.70 -12.66
C PRO A 60 -2.48 -19.38 -13.25
N PHE A 61 -2.48 -18.29 -12.49
CA PHE A 61 -2.10 -16.95 -12.94
C PHE A 61 -0.81 -16.47 -12.24
N PRO A 62 -0.06 -15.55 -12.86
CA PRO A 62 1.13 -14.98 -12.22
C PRO A 62 0.84 -14.02 -11.06
N TYR A 63 -0.38 -13.47 -11.00
CA TYR A 63 -0.77 -12.47 -10.02
C TYR A 63 -2.00 -12.94 -9.24
N LEU A 64 -2.04 -12.59 -7.95
CA LEU A 64 -3.21 -12.74 -7.09
C LEU A 64 -3.42 -11.44 -6.29
N SER A 65 -4.53 -10.75 -6.54
CA SER A 65 -4.92 -9.57 -5.74
C SER A 65 -5.98 -9.96 -4.73
N VAL A 66 -5.73 -9.63 -3.46
CA VAL A 66 -6.67 -9.77 -2.33
C VAL A 66 -7.33 -8.43 -2.00
N GLY A 67 -6.88 -7.33 -2.60
CA GLY A 67 -7.25 -5.95 -2.27
C GLY A 67 -8.74 -5.68 -2.11
N THR A 68 -9.52 -6.09 -3.12
CA THR A 68 -10.99 -5.91 -3.13
C THR A 68 -11.71 -6.68 -2.01
N MET A 69 -11.06 -7.69 -1.45
CA MET A 69 -11.59 -8.58 -0.41
C MET A 69 -11.05 -8.23 0.98
N LEU A 70 -10.14 -7.26 1.11
CA LEU A 70 -9.51 -6.88 2.39
C LEU A 70 -10.53 -6.50 3.48
N LYS A 71 -11.72 -6.00 3.11
CA LYS A 71 -12.82 -5.74 4.07
C LYS A 71 -13.26 -6.99 4.84
N ASN A 72 -13.08 -8.18 4.28
CA ASN A 72 -13.39 -9.46 4.90
C ASN A 72 -12.11 -10.18 5.37
N LEU A 73 -10.93 -9.57 5.25
CA LEU A 73 -9.69 -10.15 5.72
C LEU A 73 -9.75 -10.28 7.24
N ASN A 74 -9.60 -11.51 7.71
CA ASN A 74 -9.32 -11.82 9.10
C ASN A 74 -8.00 -12.59 9.18
N LEU A 75 -7.47 -12.72 10.39
CA LEU A 75 -6.18 -13.35 10.61
C LEU A 75 -6.14 -14.80 10.11
N ASP A 76 -7.22 -15.57 10.25
CA ASP A 76 -7.26 -16.98 9.83
C ASP A 76 -7.21 -17.10 8.30
N THR A 77 -7.85 -16.17 7.59
CA THR A 77 -7.84 -16.11 6.13
C THR A 77 -6.47 -15.67 5.61
N LEU A 78 -5.83 -14.70 6.28
CA LEU A 78 -4.44 -14.33 6.00
C LEU A 78 -3.51 -15.53 6.19
N LYS A 79 -3.57 -16.18 7.36
CA LYS A 79 -2.80 -17.39 7.68
C LYS A 79 -2.96 -18.47 6.62
N ALA A 80 -4.20 -18.74 6.18
CA ALA A 80 -4.47 -19.72 5.15
C ALA A 80 -3.77 -19.40 3.81
N VAL A 81 -3.82 -18.14 3.37
CA VAL A 81 -3.12 -17.69 2.16
C VAL A 81 -1.61 -17.85 2.32
N LEU A 82 -1.05 -17.41 3.46
CA LEU A 82 0.38 -17.49 3.74
C LEU A 82 0.89 -18.94 3.89
N GLU A 83 0.11 -19.83 4.51
CA GLU A 83 0.37 -21.27 4.55
C GLU A 83 0.36 -21.88 3.14
N GLY A 84 -0.55 -21.42 2.27
CA GLY A 84 -0.58 -21.82 0.87
C GLY A 84 0.70 -21.41 0.13
N ILE A 85 1.25 -20.25 0.45
CA ILE A 85 2.55 -19.78 -0.07
C ILE A 85 3.69 -20.67 0.45
N ASP A 86 3.67 -21.04 1.73
CA ASP A 86 4.68 -21.94 2.30
C ASP A 86 4.71 -23.30 1.60
N ILE A 87 3.53 -23.83 1.27
CA ILE A 87 3.40 -25.06 0.47
C ILE A 87 3.94 -24.84 -0.95
N LEU A 88 3.71 -23.66 -1.55
CA LEU A 88 4.22 -23.34 -2.88
C LEU A 88 5.75 -23.29 -2.89
N ILE A 89 6.37 -22.62 -1.90
CA ILE A 89 7.82 -22.40 -1.83
C ILE A 89 8.57 -23.67 -1.42
N SER A 90 7.97 -24.52 -0.58
CA SER A 90 8.58 -25.78 -0.13
C SER A 90 8.59 -26.89 -1.18
N LYS A 91 7.83 -26.76 -2.28
CA LYS A 91 7.72 -27.81 -3.30
C LYS A 91 8.91 -27.81 -4.27
N PRO A 92 9.66 -28.93 -4.37
CA PRO A 92 10.79 -29.04 -5.31
C PRO A 92 10.35 -29.12 -6.78
N VAL A 93 9.10 -29.55 -7.03
CA VAL A 93 8.49 -29.60 -8.35
C VAL A 93 7.19 -28.81 -8.29
N LEU A 94 7.19 -27.63 -8.91
CA LEU A 94 5.98 -26.83 -9.07
C LEU A 94 4.96 -27.64 -9.87
N SER A 95 3.68 -27.57 -9.47
CA SER A 95 2.61 -27.98 -10.38
C SER A 95 2.80 -27.23 -11.70
N SER A 96 2.79 -27.93 -12.84
CA SER A 96 2.91 -27.29 -14.16
C SER A 96 1.83 -26.22 -14.40
N ARG A 97 0.75 -26.27 -13.60
CA ARG A 97 -0.33 -25.29 -13.60
C ARG A 97 0.03 -24.01 -12.83
N CYS A 98 0.81 -24.08 -11.75
CA CYS A 98 1.03 -22.92 -10.89
C CYS A 98 1.96 -21.91 -11.55
N LYS A 99 1.52 -20.66 -11.64
CA LYS A 99 2.29 -19.56 -12.25
C LYS A 99 2.56 -18.40 -11.30
N LEU A 100 2.10 -18.48 -10.06
CA LEU A 100 2.09 -17.37 -9.11
C LEU A 100 3.49 -16.82 -8.84
N ARG A 101 3.64 -15.50 -9.01
CA ARG A 101 4.89 -14.73 -8.82
C ARG A 101 4.70 -13.54 -7.89
N GLU A 102 3.52 -12.95 -7.87
CA GLU A 102 3.21 -11.80 -7.04
C GLU A 102 1.83 -11.90 -6.41
N ILE A 103 1.75 -11.52 -5.14
CA ILE A 103 0.51 -11.41 -4.38
C ILE A 103 0.39 -9.97 -3.87
N THR A 104 -0.80 -9.40 -3.97
CA THR A 104 -1.09 -8.05 -3.54
C THR A 104 -2.13 -8.05 -2.43
N LEU A 105 -1.74 -7.58 -1.25
CA LEU A 105 -2.54 -7.37 -0.04
C LEU A 105 -2.75 -5.86 0.18
N SER A 106 -3.19 -5.16 -0.87
CA SER A 106 -3.29 -3.69 -0.93
C SER A 106 -4.65 -3.29 -1.48
N HIS A 107 -5.27 -2.25 -0.92
CA HIS A 107 -6.59 -1.76 -1.33
C HIS A 107 -6.58 -1.14 -2.73
N ASP A 108 -5.43 -0.63 -3.18
CA ASP A 108 -5.35 0.24 -4.35
C ASP A 108 -5.25 -0.51 -5.70
N LEU A 109 -4.96 -1.81 -5.68
CA LEU A 109 -4.84 -2.61 -6.91
C LEU A 109 -6.11 -3.42 -7.21
N VAL A 110 -7.07 -2.74 -7.88
CA VAL A 110 -8.03 -3.43 -8.75
C VAL A 110 -7.26 -3.94 -9.95
N VAL A 111 -6.63 -5.11 -9.81
CA VAL A 111 -6.24 -5.89 -10.98
C VAL A 111 -7.55 -6.31 -11.63
N VAL A 112 -8.01 -5.52 -12.60
CA VAL A 112 -9.05 -5.95 -13.54
C VAL A 112 -8.50 -7.20 -14.17
N TRP A 113 -9.12 -8.33 -13.85
CA TRP A 113 -8.79 -9.61 -14.46
C TRP A 113 -8.84 -9.41 -15.98
N ALA A 114 -7.69 -9.47 -16.64
CA ALA A 114 -7.64 -9.61 -18.09
C ALA A 114 -8.21 -11.00 -18.42
N GLY A 115 -9.52 -11.06 -18.51
CA GLY A 115 -10.29 -12.30 -18.56
C GLY A 115 -11.75 -12.11 -18.98
N SER A 116 -12.09 -10.99 -19.61
CA SER A 116 -13.30 -10.84 -20.42
C SER A 116 -13.17 -9.61 -21.31
N HIS A 117 -13.37 -9.81 -22.61
CA HIS A 117 -13.28 -8.87 -23.73
C HIS A 117 -11.92 -8.81 -24.44
N GLU A 118 -11.72 -9.75 -25.36
CA GLU A 118 -11.26 -9.36 -26.69
C GLU A 118 -12.21 -8.27 -27.21
N VAL A 119 -11.76 -7.02 -27.30
CA VAL A 119 -11.96 -6.07 -28.42
C VAL A 119 -10.95 -4.93 -28.20
N GLU A 120 -9.97 -4.88 -29.11
CA GLU A 120 -9.23 -3.73 -29.64
C GLU A 120 -8.96 -2.51 -28.74
N GLY A 121 -7.66 -2.25 -28.53
CA GLY A 121 -7.13 -0.89 -28.41
C GLY A 121 -6.61 -0.47 -27.04
N LEU A 122 -5.43 -0.96 -26.67
CA LEU A 122 -4.51 -0.21 -25.78
C LEU A 122 -3.13 -0.15 -26.45
N PRO A 123 -2.38 0.97 -26.31
CA PRO A 123 -1.10 1.14 -26.98
C PRO A 123 -0.08 0.18 -26.40
N GLU A 124 0.65 -0.48 -27.29
CA GLU A 124 1.85 -1.27 -27.00
C GLU A 124 2.82 -0.44 -26.16
N PHE A 125 2.86 -0.67 -24.85
CA PHE A 125 4.08 -0.45 -24.10
C PHE A 125 5.05 -1.53 -24.55
N MET A 126 5.87 -1.19 -25.56
CA MET A 126 7.03 -1.95 -25.98
C MET A 126 7.98 -2.10 -24.78
N GLU A 127 7.79 -3.13 -23.97
CA GLU A 127 8.93 -3.78 -23.33
C GLU A 127 9.69 -4.47 -24.46
N GLN A 128 10.79 -3.85 -24.88
CA GLN A 128 11.73 -4.45 -25.81
C GLN A 128 12.12 -5.84 -25.30
N GLU A 129 11.64 -6.88 -25.98
CA GLU A 129 12.23 -8.21 -25.92
C GLU A 129 13.68 -8.11 -26.36
N LYS A 130 14.60 -7.99 -25.40
CA LYS A 130 16.01 -8.30 -25.66
C LYS A 130 16.18 -9.81 -25.52
N PRO A 131 16.79 -10.48 -26.51
CA PRO A 131 17.04 -11.91 -26.44
C PRO A 131 18.02 -12.18 -25.29
N VAL A 132 17.68 -13.20 -24.50
CA VAL A 132 18.48 -13.71 -23.38
C VAL A 132 19.86 -14.12 -23.90
N GLU A 133 20.86 -13.28 -23.65
CA GLU A 133 22.26 -13.68 -23.69
C GLU A 133 22.55 -14.47 -22.41
N ASN A 134 22.81 -15.76 -22.59
CA ASN A 134 23.24 -16.67 -21.54
C ASN A 134 24.55 -16.19 -20.92
N SER A 135 24.49 -15.54 -19.76
CA SER A 135 25.64 -15.38 -18.88
C SER A 135 25.55 -16.41 -17.73
N PRO A 136 26.62 -17.17 -17.45
CA PRO A 136 26.65 -18.06 -16.30
C PRO A 136 27.11 -17.26 -15.08
N GLY A 137 26.18 -16.86 -14.21
CA GLY A 137 26.51 -16.15 -12.99
C GLY A 137 25.36 -16.21 -11.98
N TYR A 138 25.55 -17.05 -10.95
CA TYR A 138 24.79 -17.08 -9.69
C TYR A 138 23.27 -16.92 -9.81
N GLY A 139 22.56 -18.06 -9.82
CA GLY A 139 21.10 -18.11 -9.82
C GLY A 139 20.49 -17.40 -8.62
N THR A 140 20.10 -16.14 -8.81
CA THR A 140 19.12 -15.49 -7.95
C THR A 140 17.83 -16.27 -8.13
N LYS A 141 17.46 -17.10 -7.16
CA LYS A 141 16.11 -17.67 -7.11
C LYS A 141 15.14 -16.47 -7.13
N ASN A 142 14.29 -16.38 -8.15
CA ASN A 142 13.28 -15.34 -8.21
C ASN A 142 12.37 -15.48 -6.98
N LYS A 143 12.52 -14.57 -6.01
CA LYS A 143 11.69 -14.54 -4.80
C LYS A 143 10.24 -14.23 -5.17
N LEU A 144 9.29 -14.83 -4.47
CA LEU A 144 7.88 -14.46 -4.61
C LEU A 144 7.70 -13.05 -4.05
N LYS A 145 7.13 -12.13 -4.84
CA LYS A 145 6.86 -10.76 -4.40
C LYS A 145 5.54 -10.73 -3.65
N VAL A 146 5.54 -10.13 -2.46
CA VAL A 146 4.32 -9.88 -1.68
C VAL A 146 4.21 -8.37 -1.48
N THR A 147 3.27 -7.75 -2.17
CA THR A 147 2.99 -6.32 -2.09
C THR A 147 1.94 -6.06 -1.03
N THR A 148 2.17 -5.14 -0.11
CA THR A 148 1.25 -4.82 0.99
C THR A 148 1.17 -3.31 1.26
N GLU A 149 0.12 -2.92 1.97
CA GLU A 149 0.02 -1.64 2.66
C GLU A 149 0.13 -1.90 4.16
N LEU A 150 0.77 -0.99 4.90
CA LEU A 150 0.89 -1.09 6.35
C LEU A 150 0.38 0.18 7.00
N GLN A 151 -0.31 0.02 8.11
CA GLN A 151 -0.82 1.13 8.91
C GLN A 151 -0.37 0.99 10.36
N PHE A 152 0.36 1.98 10.85
CA PHE A 152 0.73 2.13 12.24
C PHE A 152 -0.25 3.09 12.93
N MET A 153 -0.89 2.62 13.99
CA MET A 153 -1.74 3.41 14.87
C MET A 153 -1.10 3.52 16.25
N GLU A 154 -0.73 4.74 16.65
CA GLU A 154 -0.04 5.06 17.90
C GLU A 154 1.24 4.23 18.10
N GLY A 155 1.95 3.96 17.01
CA GLY A 155 3.10 3.07 17.03
C GLY A 155 2.75 1.60 17.26
N HIS A 156 1.60 1.12 16.81
CA HIS A 156 1.23 -0.29 16.81
C HIS A 156 0.68 -0.72 15.44
N LEU A 157 0.99 -1.94 15.03
CA LEU A 157 0.36 -2.59 13.88
C LEU A 157 -0.84 -3.40 14.33
N ASP A 158 -1.81 -3.58 13.44
CA ASP A 158 -2.87 -4.55 13.66
C ASP A 158 -2.31 -6.00 13.67
N GLU A 159 -3.14 -6.93 14.11
CA GLU A 159 -2.74 -8.34 14.27
C GLU A 159 -2.34 -8.99 12.93
N CYS A 160 -3.02 -8.66 11.84
CA CYS A 160 -2.74 -9.19 10.51
C CYS A 160 -1.41 -8.64 9.98
N SER A 161 -1.19 -7.33 10.07
CA SER A 161 0.08 -6.70 9.68
C SER A 161 1.25 -7.23 10.49
N THR A 162 1.08 -7.36 11.82
CA THR A 162 2.10 -7.94 12.71
C THR A 162 2.46 -9.37 12.29
N TYR A 163 1.46 -10.20 12.02
CA TYR A 163 1.66 -11.57 11.57
C TYR A 163 2.37 -11.65 10.21
N LEU A 164 1.95 -10.83 9.25
CA LEU A 164 2.55 -10.77 7.91
C LEU A 164 4.04 -10.44 7.98
N LEU A 165 4.40 -9.43 8.77
CA LEU A 165 5.80 -9.03 8.95
C LEU A 165 6.65 -10.14 9.57
N GLN A 166 6.14 -10.80 10.62
CA GLN A 166 6.83 -11.93 11.25
C GLN A 166 7.00 -13.10 10.28
N TRP A 167 5.95 -13.42 9.51
CA TRP A 167 5.98 -14.49 8.52
C TRP A 167 7.00 -14.21 7.41
N ALA A 168 7.04 -12.98 6.91
CA ALA A 168 7.97 -12.57 5.85
C ALA A 168 9.43 -12.57 6.33
N TYR A 169 9.68 -12.07 7.55
CA TYR A 169 11.01 -12.07 8.16
C TYR A 169 11.62 -13.47 8.23
N GLN A 170 10.83 -14.49 8.58
CA GLN A 170 11.27 -15.88 8.63
C GLN A 170 11.61 -16.48 7.24
N ARG A 171 11.28 -15.79 6.15
CA ARG A 171 11.33 -16.29 4.76
C ARG A 171 12.07 -15.32 3.83
N GLU A 172 12.95 -14.49 4.37
CA GLU A 172 13.67 -13.45 3.63
C GLU A 172 14.36 -13.98 2.36
N ASP A 173 14.85 -15.22 2.37
CA ASP A 173 15.53 -15.85 1.20
C ASP A 173 14.59 -16.21 0.04
N SER A 174 13.28 -16.34 0.29
CA SER A 174 12.29 -16.82 -0.70
C SER A 174 11.17 -15.81 -0.98
N ILE A 175 10.93 -14.89 -0.05
CA ILE A 175 9.90 -13.86 -0.13
C ILE A 175 10.57 -12.50 -0.22
N HIS A 176 10.04 -11.67 -1.11
CA HIS A 176 10.32 -10.24 -1.13
C HIS A 176 9.06 -9.49 -0.71
N LEU A 177 9.01 -9.04 0.54
CA LEU A 177 7.92 -8.20 1.05
C LEU A 177 8.15 -6.76 0.61
N HIS A 178 7.19 -6.20 -0.12
CA HIS A 178 7.23 -4.89 -0.71
C HIS A 178 6.08 -4.04 -0.14
N CYS A 179 6.40 -3.17 0.82
CA CYS A 179 5.44 -2.24 1.40
C CYS A 179 5.33 -1.00 0.51
N ARG A 180 4.28 -0.93 -0.31
CA ARG A 180 4.08 0.14 -1.27
C ARG A 180 3.56 1.42 -0.61
N LYS A 181 2.62 1.25 0.32
CA LYS A 181 1.97 2.34 1.06
C LYS A 181 2.17 2.17 2.55
N LEU A 182 2.59 3.24 3.20
CA LEU A 182 2.77 3.28 4.65
C LEU A 182 1.92 4.42 5.23
N LYS A 183 1.05 4.08 6.18
CA LYS A 183 0.30 5.05 6.98
C LYS A 183 0.83 5.07 8.40
N ILE A 184 1.09 6.25 8.93
CA ILE A 184 1.58 6.44 10.29
C ILE A 184 0.68 7.44 10.99
N TYR A 185 -0.12 6.96 11.93
CA TYR A 185 -0.97 7.77 12.79
C TYR A 185 -0.38 7.78 14.19
N GLY A 186 0.18 8.90 14.64
CA GLY A 186 0.86 8.98 15.94
C GLY A 186 2.12 8.11 16.04
N LEU A 187 3.07 8.49 16.90
CA LEU A 187 4.32 7.73 17.04
C LEU A 187 4.77 7.54 18.48
N THR A 188 5.45 6.41 18.70
CA THR A 188 6.27 6.18 19.89
C THR A 188 7.69 5.85 19.46
N LYS A 189 8.70 6.46 20.11
CA LYS A 189 10.12 6.29 19.73
C LYS A 189 10.56 4.82 19.69
N ALA A 190 10.02 3.98 20.56
CA ALA A 190 10.37 2.57 20.64
C ALA A 190 9.88 1.77 19.42
N THR A 191 8.63 1.96 19.00
CA THR A 191 8.09 1.20 17.85
C THR A 191 8.67 1.67 16.53
N VAL A 192 8.97 2.96 16.39
CA VAL A 192 9.57 3.49 15.16
C VAL A 192 10.89 2.80 14.83
N ILE A 193 11.74 2.55 15.83
CA ILE A 193 13.02 1.86 15.64
C ILE A 193 12.81 0.43 15.13
N GLU A 194 11.81 -0.28 15.65
CA GLU A 194 11.50 -1.64 15.20
C GLU A 194 10.85 -1.65 13.82
N MET A 195 9.96 -0.70 13.52
CA MET A 195 9.38 -0.51 12.20
C MET A 195 10.47 -0.33 11.13
N PHE A 196 11.46 0.53 11.40
CA PHE A 196 12.54 0.84 10.45
C PHE A 196 13.41 -0.37 10.08
N LYS A 197 13.47 -1.39 10.95
CA LYS A 197 14.20 -2.63 10.65
C LYS A 197 13.45 -3.54 9.70
N ILE A 198 12.12 -3.46 9.71
CA ILE A 198 11.25 -4.43 9.03
C ILE A 198 10.76 -3.86 7.70
N VAL A 199 10.46 -2.57 7.66
CA VAL A 199 9.94 -1.89 6.47
C VAL A 199 11.09 -1.15 5.81
N HIS A 200 11.52 -1.60 4.64
CA HIS A 200 12.55 -0.91 3.86
C HIS A 200 11.98 0.33 3.18
N ALA A 201 12.53 1.50 3.53
CA ALA A 201 12.06 2.81 3.04
C ALA A 201 12.11 2.96 1.51
N GLU A 202 13.07 2.30 0.87
CA GLU A 202 13.29 2.38 -0.59
C GLU A 202 12.10 1.88 -1.41
N TYR A 203 11.21 1.06 -0.84
CA TYR A 203 10.07 0.49 -1.55
C TYR A 203 8.77 1.27 -1.36
N ILE A 204 8.78 2.30 -0.53
CA ILE A 204 7.59 3.10 -0.21
C ILE A 204 7.39 4.12 -1.34
N GLU A 205 6.22 4.05 -1.96
CA GLU A 205 5.77 4.97 -3.01
C GLU A 205 4.76 5.98 -2.49
N ASP A 206 3.98 5.61 -1.46
CA ASP A 206 2.93 6.44 -0.87
C ASP A 206 3.07 6.47 0.66
N LEU A 207 3.19 7.66 1.24
CA LEU A 207 3.34 7.88 2.67
C LEU A 207 2.24 8.80 3.19
N GLU A 208 1.56 8.37 4.24
CA GLU A 208 0.57 9.17 4.98
C GLU A 208 1.06 9.34 6.42
N LEU A 209 1.25 10.59 6.83
CA LEU A 209 1.65 10.97 8.17
C LEU A 209 0.50 11.75 8.82
N SER A 210 -0.15 11.14 9.81
CA SER A 210 -1.31 11.69 10.51
C SER A 210 -1.05 11.89 11.99
N CYS A 211 -1.55 12.98 12.57
CA CYS A 211 -1.54 13.26 14.01
C CYS A 211 -0.15 13.14 14.67
N LEU A 212 0.89 13.61 13.97
CA LEU A 212 2.27 13.62 14.46
C LEU A 212 2.63 14.98 15.03
N CYS A 213 3.48 15.01 16.06
CA CYS A 213 4.09 16.27 16.46
C CYS A 213 5.37 16.57 15.67
N LEU A 214 5.82 17.84 15.68
CA LEU A 214 7.07 18.23 15.00
C LEU A 214 8.30 17.42 15.46
N GLU A 215 8.35 17.05 16.75
CA GLU A 215 9.43 16.23 17.30
C GLU A 215 9.43 14.81 16.73
N ASP A 216 8.26 14.27 16.38
CA ASP A 216 8.13 12.97 15.73
C ASP A 216 8.65 13.02 14.29
N LEU A 217 8.42 14.13 13.58
CA LEU A 217 8.96 14.34 12.23
C LEU A 217 10.49 14.41 12.24
N ASP A 218 11.09 15.12 13.20
CA ASP A 218 12.54 15.14 13.38
C ASP A 218 13.10 13.73 13.62
N PHE A 219 12.37 12.91 14.39
CA PHE A 219 12.74 11.52 14.63
C PHE A 219 12.59 10.62 13.39
N LEU A 220 11.57 10.87 12.55
CA LEU A 220 11.35 10.17 11.29
C LEU A 220 12.34 10.55 10.20
N ASN A 221 12.90 11.76 10.26
CA ASN A 221 13.70 12.35 9.19
C ASN A 221 14.81 11.44 8.63
N PRO A 222 15.62 10.71 9.44
CA PRO A 222 16.63 9.78 8.92
C PRO A 222 16.04 8.65 8.05
N TYR A 223 14.81 8.24 8.32
CA TYR A 223 14.09 7.22 7.55
C TYR A 223 13.43 7.81 6.31
N LEU A 224 12.82 8.99 6.43
CA LEU A 224 12.26 9.72 5.27
C LEU A 224 13.33 9.99 4.21
N LYS A 225 14.58 10.25 4.61
CA LYS A 225 15.73 10.44 3.69
C LYS A 225 16.06 9.21 2.85
N GLN A 226 15.65 8.02 3.28
CA GLN A 226 15.89 6.77 2.57
C GLN A 226 14.77 6.45 1.56
N MET A 227 13.66 7.20 1.57
CA MET A 227 12.54 7.01 0.66
C MET A 227 12.84 7.62 -0.72
N SER A 228 13.67 6.92 -1.48
CA SER A 228 14.10 7.34 -2.81
C SER A 228 12.99 7.24 -3.87
N ASN A 229 12.00 6.37 -3.67
CA ASN A 229 10.91 6.12 -4.63
C ASN A 229 9.57 6.75 -4.23
N LEU A 230 9.56 7.68 -3.25
CA LEU A 230 8.32 8.32 -2.80
C LEU A 230 7.71 9.19 -3.90
N LEU A 231 6.46 8.89 -4.26
CA LEU A 231 5.67 9.58 -5.28
C LEU A 231 4.56 10.43 -4.67
N SER A 232 3.94 9.94 -3.59
CA SER A 232 2.84 10.61 -2.87
C SER A 232 3.20 10.80 -1.40
N LEU A 233 2.92 12.00 -0.90
CA LEU A 233 3.02 12.34 0.52
C LEU A 233 1.73 13.01 0.98
N THR A 234 1.13 12.46 2.03
CA THR A 234 0.01 13.07 2.75
C THR A 234 0.48 13.48 4.14
N LEU A 235 0.29 14.75 4.48
CA LEU A 235 0.51 15.32 5.80
C LEU A 235 -0.84 15.73 6.37
N ASP A 236 -1.23 15.13 7.47
CA ASP A 236 -2.56 15.24 8.03
C ASP A 236 -2.46 15.55 9.54
N GLU A 237 -3.11 16.62 9.98
CA GLU A 237 -3.14 17.05 11.39
C GLU A 237 -1.76 17.03 12.08
N ILE A 238 -0.75 17.62 11.45
CA ILE A 238 0.58 17.74 12.07
C ILE A 238 0.54 18.81 13.17
N ILE A 239 0.75 18.38 14.41
CA ILE A 239 0.63 19.20 15.63
C ILE A 239 2.00 19.78 16.00
N TYR A 240 2.03 20.95 16.63
CA TYR A 240 3.27 21.58 17.08
C TYR A 240 3.95 20.84 18.22
N THR A 241 3.18 20.53 19.26
CA THR A 241 3.65 19.85 20.47
C THR A 241 2.50 19.06 21.10
N LEU A 242 2.83 17.99 21.84
CA LEU A 242 1.87 17.25 22.66
C LEU A 242 1.55 17.96 24.00
N ASN A 243 2.19 19.10 24.28
CA ASN A 243 2.11 19.79 25.55
C ASN A 243 1.23 21.06 25.43
N ILE A 244 0.07 21.04 26.08
CA ILE A 244 -0.93 22.12 26.05
C ILE A 244 -0.34 23.46 26.55
N ASP A 245 0.64 23.41 27.45
CA ASP A 245 1.30 24.61 27.98
C ASP A 245 2.25 25.29 26.96
N ASP A 246 2.77 24.54 25.99
CA ASP A 246 3.67 25.05 24.93
C ASP A 246 2.91 25.58 23.70
N TYR A 247 1.61 25.31 23.57
CA TYR A 247 0.77 25.82 22.49
C TYR A 247 0.76 27.35 22.40
N ARG A 248 1.01 28.03 23.53
CA ARG A 248 1.08 29.50 23.61
C ARG A 248 2.45 30.08 23.25
N ASN A 249 3.45 29.23 23.03
CA ASN A 249 4.85 29.60 22.87
C ASN A 249 5.49 28.97 21.61
N ILE A 250 4.65 28.64 20.63
CA ILE A 250 5.09 28.19 19.32
C ILE A 250 5.69 29.40 18.61
N ASN A 251 7.01 29.38 18.44
CA ASN A 251 7.73 30.35 17.64
C ASN A 251 7.74 29.84 16.19
N GLU A 252 7.29 30.65 15.23
CA GLU A 252 7.37 30.38 13.78
C GLU A 252 8.76 29.86 13.37
N GLU A 253 9.82 30.35 14.00
CA GLU A 253 11.19 29.88 13.75
C GLU A 253 11.40 28.38 14.04
N LYS A 254 10.79 27.83 15.10
CA LYS A 254 10.91 26.38 15.40
C LYS A 254 10.26 25.54 14.32
N VAL A 255 9.14 26.01 13.80
CA VAL A 255 8.37 25.30 12.77
C VAL A 255 9.14 25.32 11.45
N ILE A 256 9.61 26.50 11.04
CA ILE A 256 10.49 26.68 9.88
C ILE A 256 11.73 25.78 10.00
N THR A 257 12.31 25.67 11.20
CA THR A 257 13.48 24.83 11.46
C THR A 257 13.18 23.35 11.21
N VAL A 258 12.10 22.80 11.77
CA VAL A 258 11.74 21.38 11.60
C VAL A 258 11.41 21.07 10.13
N ILE A 259 10.65 21.95 9.47
CA ILE A 259 10.28 21.78 8.06
C ILE A 259 11.53 21.81 7.18
N SER A 260 12.47 22.73 7.44
CA SER A 260 13.73 22.81 6.71
C SER A 260 14.59 21.55 6.84
N HIS A 261 14.35 20.75 7.88
CA HIS A 261 15.03 19.47 8.07
C HIS A 261 14.41 18.33 7.29
N LEU A 262 13.16 18.43 6.80
CA LEU A 262 12.56 17.38 6.00
C LEU A 262 13.43 17.06 4.78
N PRO A 263 13.47 15.78 4.34
CA PRO A 263 14.26 15.41 3.19
C PRO A 263 13.73 16.09 1.94
N THR A 264 14.65 16.34 1.00
CA THR A 264 14.24 16.60 -0.36
C THR A 264 13.78 15.28 -1.00
N PHE A 265 12.50 15.18 -1.30
CA PHE A 265 11.95 14.04 -2.04
C PHE A 265 12.13 14.26 -3.55
N HIS A 266 13.02 13.49 -4.19
CA HIS A 266 13.43 13.71 -5.58
C HIS A 266 12.42 13.24 -6.64
N HIS A 267 11.48 12.38 -6.25
CA HIS A 267 10.49 11.77 -7.14
C HIS A 267 9.06 12.12 -6.76
N LEU A 268 8.86 12.98 -5.75
CA LEU A 268 7.54 13.35 -5.27
C LEU A 268 6.76 14.09 -6.38
N GLN A 269 5.55 13.61 -6.64
CA GLN A 269 4.62 14.13 -7.64
C GLN A 269 3.35 14.68 -6.99
N GLU A 270 2.93 14.08 -5.88
CA GLU A 270 1.69 14.42 -5.21
C GLU A 270 1.95 14.82 -3.75
N LEU A 271 1.39 15.97 -3.35
CA LEU A 271 1.41 16.43 -1.97
C LEU A 271 0.00 16.80 -1.52
N TYR A 272 -0.46 16.12 -0.48
CA TYR A 272 -1.72 16.40 0.19
C TYR A 272 -1.43 16.93 1.59
N VAL A 273 -2.05 18.04 1.94
CA VAL A 273 -1.88 18.69 3.24
C VAL A 273 -3.27 18.94 3.81
N HIS A 274 -3.55 18.37 4.98
CA HIS A 274 -4.84 18.48 5.66
C HIS A 274 -4.67 19.00 7.09
N GLY A 275 -5.37 20.08 7.45
CA GLY A 275 -5.34 20.58 8.83
C GLY A 275 -3.98 21.12 9.30
N VAL A 276 -3.04 21.38 8.37
CA VAL A 276 -1.69 21.89 8.66
C VAL A 276 -1.58 23.36 8.25
N ILE A 277 -0.99 24.19 9.11
CA ILE A 277 -0.88 25.65 8.93
C ILE A 277 0.44 26.01 8.22
N PHE A 278 0.86 25.38 7.11
CA PHE A 278 2.19 25.69 6.54
C PHE A 278 2.32 25.58 5.02
N ILE A 279 2.47 26.73 4.34
CA ILE A 279 2.94 26.80 2.94
C ILE A 279 4.47 26.62 2.82
N GLU A 280 5.23 26.84 3.89
CA GLU A 280 6.70 26.74 3.85
C GLU A 280 7.22 25.31 3.61
N CYS A 281 6.39 24.29 3.80
CA CYS A 281 6.65 22.91 3.36
C CYS A 281 6.98 22.83 1.85
N LEU A 282 6.42 23.73 1.04
CA LEU A 282 6.69 23.79 -0.40
C LEU A 282 8.14 24.18 -0.73
N ARG A 283 8.89 24.79 0.20
CA ARG A 283 10.32 25.11 -0.01
C ARG A 283 11.20 23.86 -0.05
N CYS A 284 10.79 22.78 0.60
CA CYS A 284 11.57 21.53 0.66
C CYS A 284 11.46 20.70 -0.63
N LEU A 285 10.50 21.05 -1.49
CA LEU A 285 10.31 20.44 -2.79
C LEU A 285 11.35 21.02 -3.76
N ARG A 286 11.96 20.17 -4.59
CA ARG A 286 12.92 20.60 -5.63
C ARG A 286 12.44 20.38 -7.05
N LYS A 287 11.45 19.52 -7.22
CA LYS A 287 10.77 19.28 -8.48
C LYS A 287 9.37 19.83 -8.40
N PRO A 288 8.82 20.28 -9.55
CA PRO A 288 7.45 20.69 -9.58
C PRO A 288 6.52 19.50 -9.36
N LEU A 289 5.50 19.70 -8.53
CA LEU A 289 4.47 18.69 -8.25
C LEU A 289 3.46 18.62 -9.42
N GLU A 290 2.86 17.46 -9.63
CA GLU A 290 1.70 17.31 -10.52
C GLU A 290 0.39 17.62 -9.79
N VAL A 291 0.30 17.25 -8.49
CA VAL A 291 -0.90 17.46 -7.67
C VAL A 291 -0.49 18.12 -6.35
N LEU A 292 -1.20 19.19 -6.00
CA LEU A 292 -1.11 19.83 -4.70
C LEU A 292 -2.51 20.07 -4.15
N SER A 293 -2.76 19.57 -2.95
CA SER A 293 -4.03 19.73 -2.25
C SER A 293 -3.80 20.31 -0.85
N PHE A 294 -4.48 21.42 -0.56
CA PHE A 294 -4.65 21.94 0.79
C PHE A 294 -6.12 21.83 1.17
N THR A 295 -6.39 21.15 2.26
CA THR A 295 -7.75 20.94 2.78
C THR A 295 -7.77 21.34 4.25
N ASP A 296 -8.67 22.22 4.65
CA ASP A 296 -8.87 22.67 6.03
C ASP A 296 -7.58 23.28 6.63
N CYS A 297 -6.82 23.98 5.79
CA CYS A 297 -5.65 24.74 6.17
C CYS A 297 -6.03 26.21 6.40
N ASP A 298 -5.62 26.79 7.52
CA ASP A 298 -5.77 28.23 7.83
C ASP A 298 -4.83 29.09 6.95
N LEU A 299 -5.04 29.09 5.63
CA LEU A 299 -4.20 29.84 4.68
C LEU A 299 -4.50 31.34 4.75
N SER A 300 -3.49 32.14 5.10
CA SER A 300 -3.62 33.60 5.06
C SER A 300 -3.57 34.14 3.62
N GLN A 301 -3.96 35.41 3.42
CA GLN A 301 -3.81 36.05 2.11
C GLN A 301 -2.35 36.10 1.66
N SER A 302 -1.40 36.34 2.58
CA SER A 302 0.04 36.33 2.29
C SER A 302 0.54 34.96 1.82
N ASP A 303 -0.02 33.88 2.36
CA ASP A 303 0.28 32.51 1.96
C ASP A 303 -0.16 32.29 0.51
N LEU A 304 -1.40 32.68 0.19
CA LEU A 304 -1.94 32.60 -1.17
C LEU A 304 -1.16 33.48 -2.15
N ASP A 305 -0.75 34.68 -1.74
CA ASP A 305 0.06 35.58 -2.55
C ASP A 305 1.46 35.02 -2.80
N TYR A 306 1.98 34.18 -1.90
CA TYR A 306 3.29 33.54 -2.03
C TYR A 306 3.27 32.32 -2.97
N LEU A 307 2.14 31.60 -3.07
CA LEU A 307 2.03 30.38 -3.89
C LEU A 307 2.59 30.53 -5.32
N PRO A 308 2.23 31.56 -6.11
CA PRO A 308 2.72 31.75 -7.49
C PRO A 308 4.25 31.87 -7.61
N TYR A 309 4.94 32.20 -6.51
CA TYR A 309 6.40 32.35 -6.47
C TYR A 309 7.12 31.04 -6.12
N CYS A 310 6.40 30.00 -5.74
CA CYS A 310 6.97 28.67 -5.52
C CYS A 310 7.39 28.05 -6.86
N LEU A 311 8.69 27.83 -7.04
CA LEU A 311 9.22 27.16 -8.25
C LEU A 311 8.67 25.74 -8.46
N ASN A 312 8.10 25.14 -7.41
CA ASN A 312 7.62 23.76 -7.40
C ASN A 312 6.15 23.61 -7.84
N ILE A 313 5.48 24.67 -8.29
CA ILE A 313 4.09 24.60 -8.76
C ILE A 313 3.93 24.93 -10.25
N PHE A 314 5.02 25.13 -10.99
CA PHE A 314 4.93 25.49 -12.42
C PHE A 314 4.46 24.36 -13.34
N GLU A 315 4.58 23.10 -12.91
CA GLU A 315 4.08 21.92 -13.67
C GLU A 315 2.84 21.30 -13.05
N LEU A 316 2.17 22.04 -12.13
CA LEU A 316 0.98 21.55 -11.44
C LEU A 316 -0.16 21.30 -12.43
N ARG A 317 -0.68 20.07 -12.42
CA ARG A 317 -1.87 19.68 -13.20
C ARG A 317 -3.15 19.89 -12.41
N SER A 318 -3.10 19.74 -11.09
CA SER A 318 -4.26 19.93 -10.22
C SER A 318 -3.89 20.64 -8.92
N LEU A 319 -4.57 21.77 -8.67
CA LEU A 319 -4.53 22.50 -7.39
C LEU A 319 -5.91 22.40 -6.73
N HIS A 320 -5.94 21.83 -5.53
CA HIS A 320 -7.15 21.79 -4.71
C HIS A 320 -6.93 22.66 -3.46
N LEU A 321 -7.78 23.67 -3.29
CA LEU A 321 -7.80 24.51 -2.10
C LEU A 321 -9.22 24.42 -1.53
N THR A 322 -9.36 23.76 -0.39
CA THR A 322 -10.64 23.61 0.31
C THR A 322 -10.46 24.13 1.72
N ASP A 323 -11.33 25.04 2.13
CA ASP A 323 -11.38 25.58 3.49
C ASP A 323 -12.68 25.10 4.14
N ALA A 324 -12.62 24.22 5.13
CA ALA A 324 -13.75 23.98 6.01
C ALA A 324 -13.92 25.22 6.90
N GLY A 325 -14.80 26.11 6.46
CA GLY A 325 -15.31 27.18 7.32
C GLY A 325 -15.66 26.62 8.70
N HIS A 326 -15.00 27.17 9.73
CA HIS A 326 -15.08 26.81 11.14
C HIS A 326 -16.42 26.14 11.54
N TRP A 327 -16.42 24.82 11.75
CA TRP A 327 -17.40 24.22 12.64
C TRP A 327 -16.87 24.33 14.06
N THR A 328 -17.20 25.45 14.72
CA THR A 328 -17.03 25.59 16.16
C THR A 328 -17.87 24.52 16.85
N CYS A 329 -17.23 23.47 17.38
CA CYS A 329 -17.85 22.63 18.40
C CYS A 329 -18.02 23.47 19.67
N THR A 330 -19.26 23.87 19.96
CA THR A 330 -19.71 24.39 21.26
C THR A 330 -19.65 23.35 22.35
#